data_AF-A0A8T5TB30-F1
#
_entry.id   AF-A0A8T5TB30-F1
#
_cell.length_a   1.000
_cell.length_b   1.000
_cell.length_c   1.000
_cell.angle_alpha   90.00
_cell.angle_beta   90.00
_cell.angle_gamma   90.00
#
_symmetry.space_group_name_H-M   'P 1'
#
loop_
_entity.id
_entity.type
_entity.pdbx_description
1 polymer ?
#
loop_
_entity_poly.entity_id
_entity_poly.type
_entity_poly.pdbx_seq_one_letter_code
_entity_poly.pdbx_strand_id
1 'polypeptide(L)' 'MKVLIVYETKYGNTKNVAETIAEVIKEAGNEVTVVKVDAVEMDSIKDYGAI' A
#
# COMPACT_ATOMS: atom_id res chain seq x y z
N MET A 1 -5.96 -7.85 -9.10
CA MET A 1 -6.57 -7.78 -7.75
C MET A 1 -6.22 -6.44 -7.12
N LYS A 2 -7.04 -5.91 -6.20
CA LYS A 2 -6.74 -4.66 -5.48
C LYS A 2 -5.93 -4.97 -4.22
N VAL A 3 -4.79 -4.30 -4.05
CA VAL A 3 -3.87 -4.46 -2.92
C VAL A 3 -3.64 -3.10 -2.24
N LEU A 4 -3.73 -3.06 -0.92
CA LEU A 4 -3.48 -1.86 -0.11
C LEU A 4 -2.20 -2.02 0.70
N ILE A 5 -1.14 -1.28 0.37
CA ILE A 5 0.05 -1.24 1.21
C ILE A 5 -0.09 -0.09 2.21
N VAL A 6 -0.25 -0.44 3.48
CA VAL A 6 -0.25 0.53 4.59
C VAL A 6 1.13 0.57 5.22
N TYR A 7 1.70 1.77 5.34
CA TYR A 7 3.00 1.94 6.01
C TYR A 7 2.94 3.00 7.11
N GLU A 8 3.87 2.91 8.04
CA GLU A 8 4.19 3.97 8.99
C GLU A 8 5.68 4.26 8.91
N THR A 9 6.06 5.53 8.99
CA THR A 9 7.47 5.90 8.92
C THR A 9 7.75 7.23 9.61
N LYS A 10 8.84 7.25 10.38
CA LYS A 10 9.34 8.48 11.00
C LYS A 10 10.31 9.24 10.10
N TYR A 11 11.10 8.53 9.29
CA TYR A 11 12.22 9.08 8.52
C TYR A 11 12.15 8.77 7.01
N GLY A 12 11.08 8.11 6.54
CA GLY A 12 10.87 7.85 5.11
C GLY A 12 11.39 6.51 4.60
N ASN A 13 12.26 5.80 5.34
CA ASN A 13 12.81 4.52 4.89
C ASN A 13 11.71 3.48 4.60
N THR A 14 10.70 3.38 5.48
CA THR A 14 9.58 2.46 5.28
C THR A 14 8.74 2.83 4.08
N LYS A 15 8.62 4.13 3.76
CA LYS A 15 7.92 4.60 2.57
C LYS A 15 8.63 4.08 1.31
N ASN A 16 9.95 4.20 1.25
CA ASN A 16 10.73 3.71 0.11
C ASN A 16 10.52 2.20 -0.07
N VAL A 17 10.55 1.42 1.03
CA VAL A 17 10.28 -0.03 0.98
C VAL A 17 8.85 -0.31 0.49
N ALA A 18 7.84 0.42 0.99
CA ALA A 18 6.45 0.26 0.57
C ALA A 18 6.25 0.57 -0.92
N GLU A 19 6.92 1.61 -1.43
CA GLU A 19 6.91 1.97 -2.86
C GLU A 19 7.58 0.90 -3.72
N THR A 20 8.73 0.36 -3.30
CA THR A 20 9.40 -0.74 -4.01
C THR A 20 8.52 -2.01 -4.07
N ILE A 21 7.86 -2.38 -2.96
CA ILE A 21 6.92 -3.51 -2.97
C ILE A 21 5.75 -3.23 -3.92
N ALA A 22 5.25 -1.99 -3.94
CA ALA A 22 4.15 -1.60 -4.82
C ALA A 22 4.50 -1.72 -6.30
N GLU A 23 5.73 -1.34 -6.69
CA GLU A 23 6.22 -1.48 -8.07
C GLU A 23 6.19 -2.94 -8.51
N VAL A 24 6.75 -3.85 -7.71
CA VAL A 24 6.76 -5.29 -8.01
C VAL A 24 5.34 -5.86 -8.14
N ILE A 25 4.42 -5.45 -7.26
CA ILE A 25 3.04 -5.93 -7.31
C ILE A 25 2.27 -5.35 -8.52
N LYS A 26 2.56 -4.09 -8.91
CA LYS A 26 2.01 -3.47 -10.13
C LYS A 26 2.54 -4.16 -11.40
N GLU A 27 3.82 -4.50 -11.45
CA GLU A 27 4.42 -5.26 -12.56
C GLU A 27 3.77 -6.64 -12.73
N ALA A 28 3.31 -7.25 -11.63
CA ALA A 28 2.53 -8.48 -11.65
C ALA A 28 1.06 -8.29 -12.09
N GLY A 29 0.66 -7.09 -12.53
CA GLY A 29 -0.66 -6.80 -13.10
C GLY A 29 -1.75 -6.49 -12.06
N ASN A 30 -1.38 -6.09 -10.85
CA ASN A 30 -2.34 -5.75 -9.79
C ASN A 30 -2.50 -4.24 -9.59
N GLU A 31 -3.68 -3.84 -9.12
CA GLU A 31 -3.94 -2.47 -8.69
C GLU A 31 -3.42 -2.30 -7.27
N VAL A 32 -2.51 -1.35 -7.05
CA VAL A 32 -1.89 -1.12 -5.74
C VAL A 32 -2.10 0.31 -5.29
N THR A 33 -2.62 0.46 -4.07
CA THR A 33 -2.72 1.72 -3.35
C THR A 33 -1.70 1.72 -2.21
N VAL A 34 -0.85 2.73 -2.12
CA VAL A 34 0.16 2.86 -1.05
C VAL A 34 -0.18 4.07 -0.22
N VAL A 35 -0.44 3.88 1.07
CA VAL A 35 -0.87 4.96 1.96
C VAL A 35 -0.18 4.87 3.30
N LYS A 36 0.00 6.03 3.94
CA LYS A 36 0.44 6.07 5.32
C LYS A 36 -0.75 5.74 6.24
N VAL A 37 -0.51 5.10 7.38
CA VAL A 37 -1.57 4.61 8.29
C VAL A 37 -2.54 5.69 8.74
N ASP A 38 -2.08 6.94 8.86
CA ASP A 38 -2.89 8.11 9.24
C ASP A 38 -3.86 8.58 8.15
N ALA A 39 -3.68 8.14 6.91
CA ALA A 39 -4.52 8.46 5.76
C ALA A 39 -5.41 7.29 5.31
N VAL A 40 -5.47 6.20 6.07
CA VAL A 40 -6.32 5.04 5.74
C VAL A 40 -7.76 5.31 6.10
N GLU A 41 -8.64 5.30 5.10
CA GLU A 41 -10.09 5.26 5.31
C GLU A 41 -10.53 3.83 5.65
N MET A 42 -10.86 3.57 6.92
CA MET A 42 -11.16 2.22 7.45
C MET A 42 -12.27 1.49 6.68
N ASP A 43 -13.28 2.22 6.21
CA ASP A 43 -14.39 1.63 5.46
C ASP A 43 -13.96 1.14 4.06
N SER A 44 -12.91 1.74 3.47
CA SER A 44 -12.38 1.37 2.15
C SER A 44 -11.57 0.07 2.16
N ILE A 45 -11.11 -0.38 3.34
CA ILE A 45 -10.25 -1.55 3.49
C ILE A 45 -10.92 -2.82 2.92
N LYS A 46 -12.25 -2.92 3.02
CA LYS A 46 -13.03 -4.07 2.55
C LYS A 46 -13.01 -4.24 1.03
N ASP A 47 -12.66 -3.18 0.30
CA ASP A 47 -12.58 -3.20 -1.17
C ASP A 47 -11.28 -3.83 -1.69
N TYR A 48 -10.32 -4.08 -0.80
CA TYR A 48 -9.02 -4.67 -1.12
C TYR A 48 -9.02 -6.18 -0.86
N GLY A 49 -8.41 -6.93 -1.78
CA GLY A 49 -8.27 -8.39 -1.66
C GLY A 49 -7.05 -8.82 -0.84
N ALA A 50 -6.10 -7.90 -0.60
CA ALA A 50 -4.91 -8.10 0.21
C ALA A 50 -4.41 -6.75 0.79
N ILE A 51 -3.75 -6.82 1.94
CA ILE A 51 -3.14 -5.68 2.66
C ILE A 51 -1.72 -6.07 3.06
#